data_AF-A0A1Q8ED53-F1
#
_entry.id   AF-A0A1Q8ED53-F1
#
_cell.length_a   1.000
_cell.length_b   1.000
_cell.length_c   1.000
_cell.angle_alpha   90.00
_cell.angle_beta   90.00
_cell.angle_gamma   90.00
#
_symmetry.space_group_name_H-M   'P 1'
#
loop_
_entity.id
_entity.type
_entity.pdbx_description
1 polymer ?
#
loop_
_entity_poly.entity_id
_entity_poly.type
_entity_poly.pdbx_seq_one_letter_code
_entity_poly.pdbx_strand_id
1 'polypeptide(L)'
;MRLYIKSKFTKQLSFGYEELAHKMWFKEREGKELSLSHSGNDEMLQEDCYIWLSYNKWNNDNRWCNKKIVDLHSPLRREMLGMEFENAFISDYREKGDCLRLTSSHQTILTVDKRAIYIMAIEVASALEGLISEDDKNTWLTIEEFISKHQDLLSLTFEEANERSLEEISTMEAVEEPLWEELDRLREAYIAKYGERVYPDDEE
;
A
#
# COMPACT_ATOMS: atom_id res chain seq x y z
N MET A 1 2.03 8.33 2.97
CA MET A 1 2.88 7.48 3.82
C MET A 1 3.75 6.66 2.89
N ARG A 2 5.03 6.47 3.20
CA ARG A 2 5.96 5.72 2.35
C ARG A 2 6.81 4.77 3.19
N LEU A 3 6.96 3.54 2.71
CA LEU A 3 7.95 2.57 3.18
C LEU A 3 8.74 2.06 1.98
N TYR A 4 9.94 1.56 2.22
CA TYR A 4 10.78 0.97 1.18
C TYR A 4 11.22 -0.43 1.59
N ILE A 5 11.32 -1.33 0.62
CA ILE A 5 11.90 -2.66 0.81
C ILE A 5 13.09 -2.81 -0.11
N LYS A 6 14.22 -3.18 0.48
CA LYS A 6 15.46 -3.51 -0.23
C LYS A 6 15.71 -5.00 -0.14
N SER A 7 15.90 -5.63 -1.29
CA SER A 7 16.25 -7.05 -1.41
C SER A 7 17.23 -7.25 -2.57
N LYS A 8 17.81 -8.44 -2.67
CA LYS A 8 18.48 -8.89 -3.90
C LYS A 8 17.50 -9.25 -5.03
N PHE A 9 16.21 -9.38 -4.72
CA PHE A 9 15.13 -9.75 -5.66
C PHE A 9 15.42 -11.03 -6.45
N THR A 10 16.12 -11.98 -5.82
CA THR A 10 16.38 -13.32 -6.38
C THR A 10 15.26 -14.32 -6.07
N LYS A 11 14.28 -13.90 -5.27
CA LYS A 11 13.07 -14.66 -4.91
C LYS A 11 11.85 -13.96 -5.51
N GLN A 12 10.81 -14.73 -5.77
CA GLN A 12 9.51 -14.23 -6.19
C GLN A 12 8.51 -14.36 -5.03
N LEU A 13 7.48 -13.51 -5.05
CA LEU A 13 6.34 -13.68 -4.14
C LEU A 13 5.57 -14.93 -4.56
N SER A 14 5.18 -15.76 -3.59
CA SER A 14 4.46 -17.01 -3.85
C SER A 14 2.98 -16.98 -3.47
N PHE A 15 2.51 -15.85 -2.94
CA PHE A 15 1.15 -15.63 -2.50
C PHE A 15 0.40 -14.75 -3.51
N GLY A 16 -0.93 -14.90 -3.55
CA GLY A 16 -1.81 -14.03 -4.31
C GLY A 16 -2.19 -12.76 -3.55
N TYR A 17 -2.81 -11.80 -4.24
CA TYR A 17 -3.19 -10.52 -3.63
C TYR A 17 -4.29 -10.68 -2.57
N GLU A 18 -5.18 -11.67 -2.71
CA GLU A 18 -6.20 -11.99 -1.71
C GLU A 18 -5.58 -12.52 -0.42
N GLU A 19 -4.61 -13.44 -0.53
CA GLU A 19 -3.88 -13.96 0.64
C GLU A 19 -3.17 -12.82 1.38
N LEU A 20 -2.50 -11.94 0.64
CA LEU A 20 -1.86 -10.76 1.21
C LEU A 20 -2.88 -9.85 1.92
N ALA A 21 -4.01 -9.55 1.26
CA ALA A 21 -5.07 -8.73 1.84
C ALA A 21 -5.66 -9.35 3.13
N HIS A 22 -5.85 -10.67 3.15
CA HIS A 22 -6.32 -11.38 4.35
C HIS A 22 -5.37 -11.24 5.54
N LYS A 23 -4.06 -11.25 5.29
CA LYS A 23 -3.05 -11.01 6.33
C LYS A 23 -3.05 -9.55 6.79
N MET A 24 -3.16 -8.61 5.86
CA MET A 24 -3.18 -7.18 6.13
C MET A 24 -4.37 -6.76 7.01
N TRP A 25 -5.57 -7.23 6.66
CA TRP A 25 -6.81 -6.84 7.35
C TRP A 25 -7.42 -8.01 8.11
N PHE A 26 -8.10 -8.91 7.40
CA PHE A 26 -8.73 -10.12 7.95
C PHE A 26 -9.23 -10.98 6.78
N LYS A 27 -9.43 -12.28 7.04
CA LYS A 27 -10.08 -13.18 6.07
C LYS A 27 -11.60 -13.06 6.10
N GLU A 28 -12.17 -13.22 7.29
CA GLU A 28 -13.62 -13.20 7.51
C GLU A 28 -13.95 -12.41 8.78
N ARG A 29 -15.04 -11.65 8.74
CA ARG A 29 -15.59 -10.89 9.87
C ARG A 29 -17.10 -11.11 9.92
N GLU A 30 -17.63 -11.52 11.08
CA GLU A 30 -19.07 -11.80 11.25
C GLU A 30 -19.64 -12.78 10.21
N GLY A 31 -18.83 -13.76 9.77
CA GLY A 31 -19.22 -14.75 8.76
C GLY A 31 -19.28 -14.21 7.32
N LYS A 32 -18.72 -13.02 7.06
CA LYS A 32 -18.57 -12.42 5.73
C LYS A 32 -17.09 -12.33 5.36
N GLU A 33 -16.79 -12.69 4.12
CA GLU A 33 -15.46 -12.50 3.55
C GLU A 33 -15.12 -11.02 3.37
N LEU A 34 -13.83 -10.71 3.40
CA LEU A 34 -13.30 -9.38 3.16
C LEU A 34 -13.75 -8.85 1.79
N SER A 35 -14.49 -7.74 1.78
CA SER A 35 -14.71 -6.96 0.56
C SER A 35 -13.51 -6.02 0.33
N LEU A 36 -12.82 -6.19 -0.78
CA LEU A 36 -11.66 -5.37 -1.16
C LEU A 36 -11.79 -4.83 -2.58
N SER A 37 -10.98 -3.84 -2.91
CA SER A 37 -10.74 -3.38 -4.28
C SER A 37 -9.26 -3.48 -4.56
N HIS A 38 -8.89 -3.83 -5.79
CA HIS A 38 -7.50 -3.99 -6.17
C HIS A 38 -7.24 -3.43 -7.57
N SER A 39 -6.00 -3.01 -7.80
CA SER A 39 -5.43 -2.76 -9.13
C SER A 39 -4.17 -3.61 -9.26
N GLY A 40 -4.05 -4.36 -10.35
CA GLY A 40 -3.11 -5.47 -10.50
C GLY A 40 -3.79 -6.82 -10.21
N ASN A 41 -3.11 -7.90 -10.55
CA ASN A 41 -3.56 -9.29 -10.36
C ASN A 41 -2.41 -10.12 -9.74
N ASP A 42 -2.62 -11.42 -9.55
CA ASP A 42 -1.59 -12.30 -8.97
C ASP A 42 -0.30 -12.32 -9.81
N GLU A 43 -0.41 -12.30 -11.14
CA GLU A 43 0.75 -12.27 -12.06
C GLU A 43 1.57 -10.99 -11.86
N MET A 44 0.94 -9.81 -11.90
CA MET A 44 1.62 -8.53 -11.65
C MET A 44 2.21 -8.45 -10.24
N LEU A 45 1.55 -9.03 -9.24
CA LEU A 45 2.10 -9.11 -7.89
C LEU A 45 3.36 -9.99 -7.85
N GLN A 46 3.32 -11.17 -8.45
CA GLN A 46 4.38 -12.17 -8.33
C GLN A 46 5.57 -11.89 -9.24
N GLU A 47 5.33 -11.39 -10.45
CA GLU A 47 6.34 -11.13 -11.47
C GLU A 47 6.89 -9.70 -11.38
N ASP A 48 6.02 -8.71 -11.17
CA ASP A 48 6.40 -7.29 -11.20
C ASP A 48 6.45 -6.62 -9.82
N CYS A 49 6.04 -7.32 -8.76
CA CYS A 49 5.84 -6.74 -7.43
C CYS A 49 4.92 -5.50 -7.47
N TYR A 50 3.87 -5.56 -8.28
CA TYR A 50 2.90 -4.50 -8.45
C TYR A 50 1.52 -4.92 -7.93
N ILE A 51 0.99 -4.19 -6.95
CA ILE A 51 -0.40 -4.32 -6.51
C ILE A 51 -0.83 -3.04 -5.79
N TRP A 52 -2.09 -2.66 -5.96
CA TRP A 52 -2.76 -1.70 -5.09
C TRP A 52 -3.98 -2.37 -4.46
N LEU A 53 -4.13 -2.22 -3.16
CA LEU A 53 -5.20 -2.84 -2.37
C LEU A 53 -5.93 -1.78 -1.55
N SER A 54 -7.25 -1.90 -1.47
CA SER A 54 -8.09 -1.05 -0.62
C SER A 54 -9.10 -1.90 0.14
N TYR A 55 -9.09 -1.76 1.46
CA TYR A 55 -10.14 -2.27 2.33
C TYR A 55 -11.43 -1.47 2.15
N ASN A 56 -12.51 -2.12 1.69
CA ASN A 56 -13.79 -1.45 1.54
C ASN A 56 -14.51 -1.33 2.89
N LYS A 57 -14.12 -0.32 3.69
CA LYS A 57 -14.63 -0.07 5.05
C LYS A 57 -16.16 -0.15 5.17
N TRP A 58 -16.88 0.45 4.21
CA TRP A 58 -18.34 0.47 4.18
C TRP A 58 -18.95 -0.92 4.07
N ASN A 59 -18.46 -1.75 3.15
CA ASN A 59 -19.04 -3.07 2.88
C ASN A 59 -18.76 -4.08 3.99
N ASN A 60 -17.70 -3.86 4.76
CA ASN A 60 -17.24 -4.79 5.78
C ASN A 60 -17.71 -4.43 7.20
N ASP A 61 -18.06 -3.16 7.44
CA ASP A 61 -18.52 -2.71 8.74
C ASP A 61 -19.47 -1.49 8.61
N ASN A 62 -20.73 -1.72 8.99
CA ASN A 62 -21.81 -0.74 8.90
C ASN A 62 -21.59 0.52 9.75
N ARG A 63 -20.67 0.50 10.73
CA ARG A 63 -20.32 1.70 11.51
C ARG A 63 -19.73 2.79 10.62
N TRP A 64 -19.01 2.42 9.56
CA TRP A 64 -18.50 3.35 8.55
C TRP A 64 -19.61 4.04 7.73
N CYS A 65 -20.83 3.50 7.76
CA CYS A 65 -22.01 4.08 7.12
C CYS A 65 -22.75 5.08 8.04
N ASN A 66 -22.24 5.30 9.27
CA ASN A 66 -22.84 6.27 10.18
C ASN A 66 -22.84 7.66 9.55
N LYS A 67 -23.98 8.34 9.57
CA LYS A 67 -24.15 9.68 8.99
C LYS A 67 -23.08 10.68 9.48
N LYS A 68 -22.68 10.62 10.75
CA LYS A 68 -21.63 11.48 11.31
C LYS A 68 -20.26 11.27 10.65
N ILE A 69 -19.97 10.06 10.17
CA ILE A 69 -18.74 9.73 9.44
C ILE A 69 -18.91 10.03 7.94
N VAL A 70 -20.09 9.74 7.40
CA VAL A 70 -20.39 9.95 5.98
C VAL A 70 -20.33 11.45 5.62
N ASP A 71 -20.90 12.29 6.48
CA ASP A 71 -20.99 13.74 6.29
C ASP A 71 -19.63 14.45 6.47
N LEU A 72 -18.59 13.79 7.01
CA LEU A 72 -17.24 14.36 7.08
C LEU A 72 -16.59 14.50 5.71
N HIS A 73 -17.03 13.70 4.72
CA HIS A 73 -16.41 13.62 3.40
C HIS A 73 -14.88 13.39 3.44
N SER A 74 -14.35 12.83 4.52
CA SER A 74 -12.92 12.59 4.67
C SER A 74 -12.42 11.57 3.64
N PRO A 75 -11.30 11.85 2.93
CA PRO A 75 -10.75 10.94 1.94
C PRO A 75 -10.17 9.67 2.58
N LEU A 76 -9.78 9.71 3.86
CA LEU A 76 -9.23 8.56 4.62
C LEU A 76 -10.20 7.38 4.76
N ARG A 77 -11.49 7.58 4.47
CA ARG A 77 -12.46 6.47 4.39
C ARG A 77 -12.14 5.47 3.28
N ARG A 78 -11.36 5.86 2.27
CA ARG A 78 -10.96 5.03 1.13
C ARG A 78 -9.48 5.22 0.88
N GLU A 79 -8.68 4.56 1.71
CA GLU A 79 -7.24 4.56 1.54
C GLU A 79 -6.82 3.39 0.64
N MET A 80 -6.04 3.69 -0.39
CA MET A 80 -5.45 2.67 -1.26
C MET A 80 -3.97 2.51 -0.90
N LEU A 81 -3.57 1.27 -0.64
CA LEU A 81 -2.22 0.89 -0.26
C LEU A 81 -1.56 0.23 -1.47
N GLY A 82 -0.52 0.87 -2.00
CA GLY A 82 0.20 0.44 -3.19
C GLY A 82 1.54 -0.17 -2.86
N MET A 83 1.98 -1.06 -3.74
CA MET A 83 3.35 -1.55 -3.84
C MET A 83 3.76 -1.57 -5.29
N GLU A 84 4.94 -1.03 -5.56
CA GLU A 84 5.58 -1.04 -6.88
C GLU A 84 7.09 -0.84 -6.71
N PHE A 85 7.87 -1.10 -7.76
CA PHE A 85 9.25 -0.61 -7.79
C PHE A 85 9.30 0.91 -7.97
N GLU A 86 10.28 1.56 -7.32
CA GLU A 86 10.55 2.97 -7.59
C GLU A 86 10.73 3.20 -9.10
N ASN A 87 10.33 4.37 -9.60
CA ASN A 87 10.43 4.78 -11.00
C ASN A 87 9.70 3.91 -12.05
N ALA A 88 9.10 2.77 -11.68
CA ALA A 88 8.44 1.89 -12.63
C ALA A 88 7.26 2.60 -13.32
N PHE A 89 6.40 3.26 -12.55
CA PHE A 89 5.26 4.01 -13.09
C PHE A 89 5.67 5.11 -14.09
N ILE A 90 6.70 5.91 -13.76
CA ILE A 90 7.10 7.07 -14.58
C ILE A 90 7.76 6.69 -15.90
N SER A 91 8.26 5.45 -16.02
CA SER A 91 8.98 4.95 -17.20
C SER A 91 8.13 4.01 -18.06
N ASP A 92 6.84 3.89 -17.75
CA ASP A 92 5.96 2.85 -18.27
C ASP A 92 6.55 1.44 -18.07
N TYR A 93 7.16 1.21 -16.89
CA TYR A 93 7.77 -0.05 -16.44
C TYR A 93 8.99 -0.50 -17.25
N ARG A 94 9.61 0.40 -18.03
CA ARG A 94 10.86 0.12 -18.77
C ARG A 94 12.12 0.24 -17.91
N GLU A 95 12.09 1.16 -16.97
CA GLU A 95 13.15 1.42 -16.00
C GLU A 95 12.56 1.35 -14.60
N LYS A 96 13.23 0.67 -13.68
CA LYS A 96 12.83 0.60 -12.28
C LYS A 96 14.02 0.86 -11.37
N GLY A 97 13.75 1.45 -10.22
CA GLY A 97 14.74 1.70 -9.17
C GLY A 97 15.06 0.43 -8.39
N ASP A 98 15.98 0.58 -7.44
CA ASP A 98 16.58 -0.55 -6.72
C ASP A 98 15.76 -1.02 -5.51
N CYS A 99 14.67 -0.33 -5.18
CA CYS A 99 13.81 -0.68 -4.04
C CYS A 99 12.35 -0.80 -4.46
N LEU A 100 11.60 -1.65 -3.74
CA LEU A 100 10.15 -1.55 -3.73
C LEU A 100 9.75 -0.38 -2.85
N ARG A 101 8.67 0.30 -3.24
CA ARG A 101 8.05 1.39 -2.52
C ARG A 101 6.62 0.97 -2.18
N LEU A 102 6.30 0.99 -0.90
CA LEU A 102 4.94 0.81 -0.40
C LEU A 102 4.39 2.17 -0.03
N THR A 103 3.21 2.52 -0.54
CA THR A 103 2.67 3.88 -0.47
C THR A 103 1.20 3.93 -0.13
N SER A 104 0.76 5.04 0.45
CA SER A 104 -0.63 5.45 0.40
C SER A 104 -0.74 6.88 -0.13
N SER A 105 -1.95 7.28 -0.52
CA SER A 105 -2.26 8.63 -1.01
C SER A 105 -2.09 9.75 0.02
N HIS A 106 -2.02 9.44 1.33
CA HIS A 106 -1.94 10.45 2.39
C HIS A 106 -0.75 10.20 3.32
N GLN A 107 -0.12 11.26 3.80
CA GLN A 107 1.04 11.19 4.72
C GLN A 107 0.70 10.50 6.03
N THR A 108 -0.48 10.82 6.58
CA THR A 108 -1.05 10.17 7.76
C THR A 108 -2.35 9.48 7.35
N ILE A 109 -2.52 8.24 7.82
CA ILE A 109 -3.67 7.40 7.53
C ILE A 109 -4.21 6.79 8.83
N LEU A 110 -5.44 6.30 8.76
CA LEU A 110 -6.10 5.66 9.90
C LEU A 110 -5.31 4.45 10.40
N THR A 111 -5.45 4.16 11.68
CA THR A 111 -4.75 3.06 12.35
C THR A 111 -4.95 1.71 11.64
N VAL A 112 -6.15 1.42 11.13
CA VAL A 112 -6.44 0.18 10.40
C VAL A 112 -5.64 0.06 9.10
N ASP A 113 -5.45 1.17 8.37
CA ASP A 113 -4.69 1.19 7.12
C ASP A 113 -3.18 1.23 7.38
N LYS A 114 -2.75 1.95 8.42
CA LYS A 114 -1.34 1.98 8.85
C LYS A 114 -0.86 0.60 9.30
N ARG A 115 -1.68 -0.10 10.08
CA ARG A 115 -1.40 -1.49 10.48
C ARG A 115 -1.29 -2.40 9.25
N ALA A 116 -2.21 -2.24 8.30
CA ALA A 116 -2.25 -3.04 7.08
C ALA A 116 -1.00 -2.85 6.21
N ILE A 117 -0.55 -1.61 5.95
CA ILE A 117 0.66 -1.38 5.14
C ILE A 117 1.93 -1.85 5.85
N TYR A 118 1.96 -1.87 7.20
CA TYR A 118 3.08 -2.43 7.95
C TYR A 118 3.12 -3.96 7.87
N ILE A 119 1.97 -4.62 7.93
CA ILE A 119 1.88 -6.07 7.69
C ILE A 119 2.29 -6.39 6.25
N MET A 120 1.84 -5.60 5.28
CA MET A 120 2.27 -5.74 3.88
C MET A 120 3.80 -5.68 3.77
N ALA A 121 4.43 -4.69 4.42
CA ALA A 121 5.88 -4.55 4.43
C ALA A 121 6.57 -5.79 5.01
N ILE A 122 6.05 -6.32 6.13
CA ILE A 122 6.58 -7.53 6.78
C ILE A 122 6.46 -8.75 5.88
N GLU A 123 5.29 -9.02 5.31
CA GLU A 123 5.05 -10.20 4.47
C GLU A 123 5.91 -10.17 3.21
N VAL A 124 5.98 -9.02 2.54
CA VAL A 124 6.78 -8.85 1.32
C VAL A 124 8.27 -8.92 1.63
N ALA A 125 8.75 -8.21 2.66
CA ALA A 125 10.16 -8.26 3.04
C ALA A 125 10.57 -9.68 3.47
N SER A 126 9.71 -10.40 4.19
CA SER A 126 9.96 -11.80 4.57
C SER A 126 10.10 -12.70 3.34
N ALA A 127 9.16 -12.61 2.39
CA ALA A 127 9.19 -13.42 1.18
C ALA A 127 10.39 -13.12 0.27
N LEU A 128 10.86 -11.87 0.28
CA LEU A 128 11.98 -11.42 -0.54
C LEU A 128 13.31 -11.43 0.21
N GLU A 129 13.38 -11.90 1.45
CA GLU A 129 14.60 -11.82 2.29
C GLU A 129 15.17 -10.38 2.35
N GLY A 130 14.28 -9.40 2.49
CA GLY A 130 14.58 -7.98 2.42
C GLY A 130 14.66 -7.26 3.77
N LEU A 131 15.05 -5.98 3.70
CA LEU A 131 15.04 -5.03 4.81
C LEU A 131 14.02 -3.92 4.55
N ILE A 132 13.48 -3.33 5.60
CA ILE A 132 12.43 -2.30 5.55
C ILE A 132 13.01 -0.94 5.96
N SER A 133 12.68 0.12 5.23
CA SER A 133 12.95 1.50 5.60
C SER A 133 11.65 2.30 5.70
N GLU A 134 11.58 3.19 6.69
CA GLU A 134 10.46 4.10 6.91
C GLU A 134 10.88 5.58 6.97
N ASP A 135 12.15 5.85 6.66
CA ASP A 135 12.79 7.16 6.79
C ASP A 135 13.48 7.58 5.49
N ASP A 136 12.83 7.30 4.36
CA ASP A 136 13.35 7.55 3.01
C ASP A 136 14.73 6.94 2.76
N LYS A 137 14.87 5.64 3.08
CA LYS A 137 16.05 4.82 2.79
C LYS A 137 17.30 5.22 3.59
N ASN A 138 17.16 6.10 4.60
CA ASN A 138 18.26 6.51 5.48
C ASN A 138 18.70 5.37 6.40
N THR A 139 17.75 4.60 6.93
CA THR A 139 18.02 3.39 7.73
C THR A 139 17.27 2.19 7.18
N TRP A 140 17.83 1.00 7.41
CA TRP A 140 17.26 -0.28 6.97
C TRP A 140 17.15 -1.20 8.17
N LEU A 141 15.92 -1.59 8.49
CA LEU A 141 15.58 -2.45 9.61
C LEU A 141 15.38 -3.88 9.10
N THR A 142 15.86 -4.84 9.89
CA THR A 142 15.42 -6.23 9.79
C THR A 142 13.93 -6.34 10.10
N ILE A 143 13.32 -7.47 9.72
CA ILE A 143 11.90 -7.71 10.00
C ILE A 143 11.66 -7.72 11.52
N GLU A 144 12.56 -8.31 12.29
CA GLU A 144 12.48 -8.37 13.76
C GLU A 144 12.60 -6.97 14.39
N GLU A 145 13.51 -6.13 13.92
CA GLU A 145 13.65 -4.74 14.39
C GLU A 145 12.41 -3.91 14.05
N PHE A 146 11.86 -4.06 12.84
CA PHE A 146 10.65 -3.37 12.42
C PHE A 146 9.43 -3.78 13.27
N ILE A 147 9.25 -5.10 13.50
CA ILE A 147 8.19 -5.63 14.35
C ILE A 147 8.35 -5.13 15.79
N SER A 148 9.56 -5.18 16.35
CA SER A 148 9.81 -4.73 17.71
C SER A 148 9.56 -3.22 17.88
N LYS A 149 9.92 -2.41 16.87
CA LYS A 149 9.72 -0.96 16.89
C LYS A 149 8.23 -0.57 16.85
N HIS A 150 7.43 -1.31 16.09
CA HIS A 150 6.02 -1.02 15.86
C HIS A 150 5.07 -2.00 16.56
N GLN A 151 5.55 -2.64 17.63
CA GLN A 151 4.83 -3.70 18.33
C GLN A 151 3.45 -3.23 18.81
N ASP A 152 3.33 -2.02 19.34
CA ASP A 152 2.06 -1.47 19.84
C ASP A 152 0.97 -1.37 18.77
N LEU A 153 1.37 -1.16 17.51
CA LEU A 153 0.44 -1.12 16.37
C LEU A 153 0.17 -2.52 15.84
N LEU A 154 1.23 -3.33 15.68
CA LEU A 154 1.15 -4.67 15.09
C LEU A 154 0.45 -5.68 16.01
N SER A 155 0.47 -5.46 17.32
CA SER A 155 -0.23 -6.30 18.30
C SER A 155 -1.74 -6.09 18.31
N LEU A 156 -2.23 -5.00 17.70
CA LEU A 156 -3.68 -4.77 17.61
C LEU A 156 -4.32 -5.87 16.77
N THR A 157 -5.47 -6.33 17.24
CA THR A 157 -6.42 -7.05 16.39
C THR A 157 -6.98 -6.10 15.33
N PHE A 158 -7.56 -6.67 14.28
CA PHE A 158 -8.30 -5.87 13.29
C PHE A 158 -9.37 -5.00 13.96
N GLU A 159 -10.14 -5.56 14.90
CA GLU A 159 -11.25 -4.83 15.54
C GLU A 159 -10.74 -3.66 16.39
N GLU A 160 -9.67 -3.83 17.16
CA GLU A 160 -9.06 -2.73 17.93
C GLU A 160 -8.52 -1.63 17.01
N ALA A 161 -7.89 -2.00 15.89
CA ALA A 161 -7.40 -1.04 14.91
C ALA A 161 -8.57 -0.29 14.22
N ASN A 162 -9.66 -1.00 13.92
CA ASN A 162 -10.86 -0.43 13.31
C ASN A 162 -11.62 0.49 14.28
N GLU A 163 -11.73 0.15 15.56
CA GLU A 163 -12.32 1.01 16.58
C GLU A 163 -11.56 2.34 16.73
N ARG A 164 -10.23 2.27 16.84
CA ARG A 164 -9.39 3.49 16.85
C ARG A 164 -9.60 4.33 15.60
N SER A 165 -9.71 3.69 14.44
CA SER A 165 -9.94 4.37 13.17
C SER A 165 -11.29 5.09 13.10
N LEU A 166 -12.34 4.53 13.71
CA LEU A 166 -13.66 5.16 13.81
C LEU A 166 -13.66 6.42 14.69
N GLU A 167 -12.76 6.49 15.68
CA GLU A 167 -12.53 7.70 16.48
C GLU A 167 -11.67 8.72 15.71
N GLU A 168 -10.56 8.25 15.15
CA GLU A 168 -9.58 9.06 14.41
C GLU A 168 -10.19 9.81 13.23
N ILE A 169 -11.08 9.17 12.45
CA ILE A 169 -11.64 9.75 11.23
C ILE A 169 -12.32 11.12 11.45
N SER A 170 -12.79 11.38 12.66
CA SER A 170 -13.45 12.64 13.03
C SER A 170 -12.50 13.81 13.32
N THR A 171 -11.22 13.53 13.55
CA THR A 171 -10.23 14.52 13.99
C THR A 171 -8.95 14.52 13.19
N MET A 172 -8.64 13.42 12.50
CA MET A 172 -7.41 13.26 11.72
C MET A 172 -7.49 14.08 10.44
N GLU A 173 -6.48 14.92 10.23
CA GLU A 173 -6.32 15.70 9.01
C GLU A 173 -5.76 14.81 7.89
N ALA A 174 -6.42 14.83 6.73
CA ALA A 174 -5.97 14.12 5.55
C ALA A 174 -5.02 15.00 4.74
N VAL A 175 -3.72 14.82 4.95
CA VAL A 175 -2.68 15.51 4.19
C VAL A 175 -2.24 14.62 3.04
N GLU A 176 -2.41 15.07 1.81
CA GLU A 176 -1.99 14.34 0.62
C GLU A 176 -0.48 14.11 0.62
N GLU A 177 -0.10 12.95 0.08
CA GLU A 177 1.27 12.56 -0.12
C GLU A 177 1.83 13.26 -1.37
N PRO A 178 2.86 14.13 -1.26
CA PRO A 178 3.43 14.87 -2.41
C PRO A 178 4.09 13.97 -3.48
N LEU A 179 4.12 12.65 -3.26
CA LEU A 179 4.72 11.68 -4.17
C LEU A 179 4.14 11.81 -5.57
N TRP A 180 2.83 12.02 -5.71
CA TRP A 180 2.19 12.04 -7.02
C TRP A 180 2.67 13.20 -7.87
N GLU A 181 2.74 14.40 -7.27
CA GLU A 181 3.31 15.57 -7.95
C GLU A 181 4.81 15.37 -8.27
N GLU A 182 5.56 14.68 -7.41
CA GLU A 182 6.96 14.30 -7.69
C GLU A 182 7.05 13.35 -8.88
N LEU A 183 6.21 12.31 -8.93
CA LEU A 183 6.19 11.33 -10.02
C LEU A 183 5.76 11.96 -11.35
N ASP A 184 4.78 12.87 -11.34
CA ASP A 184 4.36 13.58 -12.55
C ASP A 184 5.52 14.40 -13.15
N ARG A 185 6.24 15.16 -12.31
CA ARG A 185 7.43 15.91 -12.75
C ARG A 185 8.53 14.99 -13.29
N LEU A 186 8.75 13.85 -12.63
CA LEU A 186 9.73 12.86 -13.09
C LEU A 186 9.31 12.20 -14.41
N ARG A 187 8.01 11.96 -14.60
CA ARG A 187 7.46 11.43 -15.85
C ARG A 187 7.61 12.42 -17.00
N GLU A 188 7.32 13.70 -16.78
CA GLU A 188 7.55 14.75 -17.78
C GLU A 188 9.02 14.80 -18.21
N ALA A 189 9.95 14.73 -17.25
CA ALA A 189 11.38 14.69 -17.53
C ALA A 189 11.79 13.41 -18.29
N TYR A 190 11.18 12.27 -17.96
CA TYR A 190 11.40 11.00 -18.66
C TYR A 190 10.91 11.08 -20.12
N ILE A 191 9.68 11.55 -20.35
CA ILE A 191 9.09 11.71 -21.70
C ILE A 191 9.92 12.71 -22.52
N ALA A 192 10.36 13.82 -21.93
CA ALA A 192 11.21 14.78 -22.63
C ALA A 192 12.55 14.17 -23.11
N LYS A 193 13.08 13.18 -22.36
CA LYS A 193 14.34 12.51 -22.68
C LYS A 193 14.17 11.35 -23.67
N TYR A 194 13.12 10.55 -23.54
CA TYR A 194 12.97 9.27 -24.25
C TYR A 194 11.80 9.24 -25.25
N GLY A 195 11.00 10.30 -25.30
CA GLY A 195 9.74 10.35 -26.04
C GLY A 195 8.60 9.67 -25.29
N GLU A 196 7.37 9.94 -25.74
CA GLU A 196 6.20 9.21 -25.26
C GLU A 196 6.26 7.75 -25.69
N ARG A 197 5.65 6.88 -24.88
CA ARG A 197 5.49 5.48 -25.26
C ARG A 197 4.52 5.39 -26.43
N VAL A 198 5.03 4.94 -27.58
CA VAL A 198 4.21 4.51 -28.70
C VAL A 198 3.78 3.08 -28.41
N TYR A 199 2.50 2.90 -28.11
CA TYR A 199 1.91 1.57 -28.17
C TYR A 199 1.80 1.22 -29.64
N PRO A 200 2.23 0.02 -30.08
CA PRO A 200 1.82 -0.45 -31.39
C PRO A 200 0.30 -0.37 -31.40
N ASP A 201 -0.29 0.36 -32.35
CA ASP A 201 -1.70 0.20 -32.64
C ASP A 201 -1.89 -1.31 -32.81
N ASP A 202 -2.79 -1.91 -32.03
CA ASP A 202 -3.18 -3.30 -32.23
C ASP A 202 -3.62 -3.39 -33.71
N GLU A 203 -2.72 -3.89 -34.58
CA GLU A 203 -3.03 -4.09 -36.00
C GLU A 203 -4.28 -5.00 -36.03
N GLU A 204 -5.40 -4.44 -36.51
CA GLU A 204 -6.74 -5.05 -36.61
C GLU A 204 -6.74 -6.50 -37.12
#